data_AF-A0A127A228-F1
#
_entry.id   AF-A0A127A228-F1
#
_cell.length_a   1.000
_cell.length_b   1.000
_cell.length_c   1.000
_cell.angle_alpha   90.00
_cell.angle_beta   90.00
_cell.angle_gamma   90.00
#
_symmetry.space_group_name_H-M   'P 1'
#
loop_
_entity.id
_entity.type
_entity.pdbx_description
1 polymer ?
#
loop_
_entity_poly.entity_id
_entity_poly.type
_entity_poly.pdbx_seq_one_letter_code
_entity_poly.pdbx_strand_id
1 'polypeptide(L)'
;MDRDLMHELAWQITGLPVPAQQDEADFAAALHRVETFLAEYRHVPDPKAGDAYEARLGSWLDAERAADEHGALSQKRRERIQQVVGPEWRAAG
;
A
#
# COMPACT_ATOMS: atom_id res chain seq x y z
N MET A 1 -1.26 13.31 22.16
CA MET A 1 -0.23 13.04 21.14
C MET A 1 -0.91 13.21 19.80
N ASP A 2 -0.51 14.25 19.09
CA ASP A 2 -1.23 14.74 17.93
C ASP A 2 -1.05 13.78 16.75
N ARG A 3 -2.17 13.34 16.15
CA ARG A 3 -2.14 12.47 14.97
C ARG A 3 -1.45 13.18 13.79
N ASP A 4 -1.50 14.50 13.77
CA ASP A 4 -0.80 15.32 12.77
C ASP A 4 0.72 15.27 12.94
N LEU A 5 1.24 15.17 14.17
CA LEU A 5 2.69 15.07 14.42
C LEU A 5 3.25 13.67 14.12
N MET A 6 2.45 12.62 14.36
CA MET A 6 2.80 11.25 13.94
C MET A 6 2.69 11.07 12.43
N HIS A 7 1.80 11.83 11.78
CA HIS A 7 1.84 11.99 10.34
C HIS A 7 3.19 12.63 9.99
N GLU A 8 3.44 13.88 10.42
CA GLU A 8 4.60 14.72 10.06
C GLU A 8 5.96 14.02 10.19
N LEU A 9 6.17 13.21 11.24
CA LEU A 9 7.40 12.46 11.47
C LEU A 9 7.55 11.19 10.60
N ALA A 10 6.46 10.56 10.18
CA ALA A 10 6.50 9.42 9.28
C ALA A 10 6.90 9.83 7.84
N TRP A 11 6.69 11.10 7.46
CA TRP A 11 7.00 11.62 6.11
C TRP A 11 8.49 11.79 5.82
N GLN A 12 9.32 12.01 6.83
CA GLN A 12 10.75 12.25 6.63
C GLN A 12 11.54 10.99 6.22
N ILE A 13 10.97 9.80 6.38
CA ILE A 13 11.69 8.52 6.27
C ILE A 13 11.36 7.76 4.97
N THR A 14 10.13 7.86 4.45
CA THR A 14 9.66 7.01 3.34
C THR A 14 9.58 7.69 1.97
N GLY A 15 9.58 9.03 1.91
CA GLY A 15 9.60 9.77 0.63
C GLY A 15 8.41 9.51 -0.30
N LEU A 16 7.33 8.90 0.19
CA LEU A 16 6.13 8.57 -0.59
C LEU A 16 4.89 9.09 0.15
N PRO A 17 4.01 9.87 -0.54
CA PRO A 17 2.90 10.54 0.12
C PRO A 17 1.69 9.64 0.36
N VAL A 18 0.99 9.79 1.50
CA VAL A 18 -0.32 9.16 1.83
C VAL A 18 -1.16 10.10 2.71
N PRO A 19 -2.47 10.34 2.48
CA PRO A 19 -3.17 10.60 1.23
C PRO A 19 -3.95 11.94 1.27
N ALA A 20 -3.80 12.74 0.22
CA ALA A 20 -4.95 13.32 -0.48
C ALA A 20 -4.83 12.82 -1.92
N GLN A 21 -5.01 11.51 -2.08
CA GLN A 21 -4.80 10.69 -3.29
C GLN A 21 -3.47 10.94 -4.01
N GLN A 22 -2.53 10.01 -3.88
CA GLN A 22 -1.46 9.85 -4.87
C GLN A 22 -2.06 9.91 -6.28
N ASP A 23 -1.39 10.60 -7.22
CA ASP A 23 -1.85 10.63 -8.60
C ASP A 23 -1.87 9.20 -9.18
N GLU A 24 -2.69 8.97 -10.21
CA GLU A 24 -2.87 7.66 -10.83
C GLU A 24 -1.54 7.01 -11.28
N ALA A 25 -0.55 7.83 -11.63
CA ALA A 25 0.78 7.39 -12.02
C ALA A 25 1.56 6.77 -10.85
N ASP A 26 1.54 7.39 -9.68
CA ASP A 26 2.22 6.90 -8.48
C ASP A 26 1.57 5.61 -7.97
N PHE A 27 0.24 5.58 -7.97
CA PHE A 27 -0.52 4.37 -7.67
C PHE A 27 -0.15 3.23 -8.63
N ALA A 28 -0.13 3.49 -9.94
CA ALA A 28 0.21 2.48 -10.94
C ALA A 28 1.65 1.98 -10.78
N ALA A 29 2.59 2.88 -10.48
CA ALA A 29 3.98 2.52 -10.24
C ALA A 29 4.15 1.68 -8.97
N ALA A 30 3.47 2.02 -7.87
CA ALA A 30 3.48 1.24 -6.64
C ALA A 30 2.87 -0.14 -6.85
N LEU A 31 1.71 -0.22 -7.50
CA LEU A 31 1.04 -1.47 -7.81
C LEU A 31 1.89 -2.37 -8.73
N HIS A 32 2.59 -1.79 -9.71
CA HIS A 32 3.49 -2.55 -10.57
C HIS A 32 4.70 -3.12 -9.81
N ARG A 33 5.21 -2.41 -8.80
CA ARG A 33 6.26 -2.95 -7.91
C ARG A 33 5.74 -4.13 -7.09
N VAL A 34 4.50 -4.05 -6.58
CA VAL A 34 3.84 -5.16 -5.88
C VAL A 34 3.65 -6.36 -6.81
N GLU A 35 3.17 -6.13 -8.03
CA GLU A 35 3.03 -7.17 -9.06
C GLU A 35 4.36 -7.86 -9.37
N THR A 36 5.42 -7.07 -9.56
CA THR A 36 6.77 -7.58 -9.82
C THR A 36 7.28 -8.42 -8.64
N PHE A 37 7.09 -7.93 -7.41
CA PHE A 37 7.47 -8.66 -6.20
C PHE A 37 6.71 -9.98 -6.09
N LEU A 38 5.39 -9.97 -6.33
CA LEU A 38 4.57 -11.18 -6.32
C LEU A 38 5.04 -12.19 -7.37
N ALA A 39 5.43 -11.74 -8.56
CA ALA A 39 5.95 -12.62 -9.61
C ALA A 39 7.28 -13.29 -9.21
N GLU A 40 8.15 -12.56 -8.51
CA GLU A 40 9.48 -13.04 -8.11
C GLU A 40 9.42 -13.92 -6.85
N TYR A 41 8.72 -13.46 -5.81
CA TYR A 41 8.75 -14.05 -4.48
C TYR A 41 7.53 -14.91 -4.15
N ARG A 42 6.45 -14.83 -4.96
CA ARG A 42 5.20 -15.61 -4.84
C ARG A 42 4.50 -15.51 -3.48
N HIS A 43 4.69 -14.39 -2.78
CA HIS A 43 3.96 -14.06 -1.56
C HIS A 43 3.68 -12.56 -1.50
N VAL A 44 2.67 -12.19 -0.70
CA VAL A 44 2.29 -10.79 -0.50
C VAL A 44 3.36 -10.12 0.37
N PRO A 45 3.86 -8.93 0.00
CA PRO A 45 4.85 -8.21 0.79
C PRO A 45 4.41 -8.02 2.25
N ASP A 46 5.26 -8.37 3.21
CA ASP A 46 5.00 -8.16 4.63
C ASP A 46 5.54 -6.78 5.08
N PRO A 47 4.72 -5.88 5.64
CA PRO A 47 5.21 -4.62 6.22
C PRO A 47 6.25 -4.79 7.34
N LYS A 48 6.32 -5.98 7.95
CA LYS A 48 7.28 -6.34 9.00
C LYS A 48 8.47 -7.16 8.50
N ALA A 49 8.61 -7.29 7.18
CA ALA A 49 9.76 -7.97 6.58
C ALA A 49 11.08 -7.33 7.03
N GLY A 50 12.12 -8.15 7.16
CA GLY A 50 13.48 -7.67 7.41
C GLY A 50 14.08 -6.95 6.20
N ASP A 51 13.56 -7.23 5.00
CA ASP A 51 13.94 -6.52 3.78
C ASP A 51 13.21 -5.17 3.69
N ALA A 52 13.99 -4.11 3.49
CA ALA A 52 13.45 -2.75 3.48
C ALA A 52 12.57 -2.47 2.24
N TYR A 53 12.76 -3.18 1.14
CA TYR A 53 11.94 -3.02 -0.06
C TYR A 53 10.58 -3.71 0.12
N GLU A 54 10.58 -4.95 0.60
CA GLU A 54 9.36 -5.69 0.94
C GLU A 54 8.54 -4.93 2.00
N ALA A 55 9.17 -4.49 3.10
CA ALA A 55 8.50 -3.76 4.17
C ALA A 55 7.79 -2.49 3.67
N ARG A 56 8.38 -1.79 2.69
CA ARG A 56 7.76 -0.62 2.07
C ARG A 56 6.54 -0.97 1.23
N LEU A 57 6.61 -2.05 0.45
CA LEU A 57 5.47 -2.51 -0.35
C LEU A 57 4.33 -3.02 0.53
N GLY A 58 4.65 -3.74 1.61
CA GLY A 58 3.68 -4.18 2.59
C GLY A 58 3.00 -3.01 3.31
N SER A 59 3.78 -1.99 3.69
CA SER A 59 3.24 -0.77 4.31
C SER A 59 2.32 -0.01 3.36
N TRP A 60 2.65 0.02 2.06
CA TRP A 60 1.78 0.62 1.04
C TRP A 60 0.45 -0.14 0.92
N LEU A 61 0.48 -1.47 0.90
CA LEU A 61 -0.73 -2.29 0.87
C LEU A 61 -1.62 -2.04 2.10
N ASP A 62 -1.04 -1.93 3.29
CA ASP A 62 -1.77 -1.61 4.53
C ASP A 62 -2.41 -0.22 4.48
N ALA A 63 -1.71 0.78 3.92
CA ALA A 63 -2.27 2.11 3.72
C ALA A 63 -3.49 2.09 2.78
N GLU A 64 -3.40 1.33 1.68
CA GLU A 64 -4.52 1.15 0.74
C GLU A 64 -5.70 0.39 1.39
N ARG A 65 -5.44 -0.58 2.27
CA ARG A 65 -6.48 -1.27 3.06
C ARG A 65 -7.18 -0.31 4.01
N ALA A 66 -6.41 0.47 4.77
CA ALA A 66 -6.96 1.49 5.65
C ALA A 66 -7.81 2.50 4.85
N ALA A 67 -7.38 2.90 3.65
CA ALA A 67 -8.17 3.77 2.78
C ALA A 67 -9.48 3.10 2.31
N ASP A 68 -9.50 1.80 2.01
CA ASP A 68 -10.70 1.04 1.64
C ASP A 68 -11.68 0.94 2.81
N GLU A 69 -11.19 0.65 4.02
CA GLU A 69 -11.99 0.60 5.25
C GLU A 69 -12.66 1.95 5.58
N HIS A 70 -11.96 3.05 5.35
CA HIS A 70 -12.50 4.40 5.55
C HIS A 70 -13.32 4.92 4.36
N GLY A 71 -13.51 4.12 3.30
CA GLY A 71 -14.26 4.51 2.10
C GLY A 71 -13.58 5.57 1.22
N ALA A 72 -12.28 5.81 1.41
CA ALA A 72 -11.48 6.74 0.65
C ALA A 72 -10.83 6.11 -0.59
N LEU A 73 -10.79 4.78 -0.68
CA LEU A 73 -10.29 4.07 -1.85
C LEU A 73 -11.34 4.00 -2.95
N SER A 74 -10.99 4.47 -4.15
CA SER A 74 -11.89 4.34 -5.29
C SER A 74 -12.08 2.87 -5.70
N GLN A 75 -13.29 2.52 -6.15
CA GLN A 75 -13.63 1.18 -6.62
C GLN A 75 -12.65 0.68 -7.71
N LYS A 76 -12.24 1.56 -8.63
CA LYS A 76 -11.26 1.23 -9.68
C LYS A 76 -9.90 0.81 -9.10
N ARG A 77 -9.41 1.51 -8.06
CA ARG A 77 -8.13 1.15 -7.42
C ARG A 77 -8.26 -0.16 -6.68
N ARG A 78 -9.35 -0.34 -5.93
CA ARG A 78 -9.67 -1.58 -5.25
C ARG A 78 -9.67 -2.79 -6.19
N GLU A 79 -10.32 -2.66 -7.35
CA GLU A 79 -10.35 -3.72 -8.36
C GLU A 79 -8.95 -4.03 -8.92
N ARG A 80 -8.13 -3.01 -9.18
CA ARG A 80 -6.75 -3.21 -9.68
C ARG A 80 -5.86 -3.90 -8.64
N ILE A 81 -5.98 -3.53 -7.36
CA ILE A 81 -5.23 -4.21 -6.30
C ILE A 81 -5.70 -5.67 -6.17
N GLN A 82 -7.01 -5.92 -6.22
CA GLN A 82 -7.56 -7.29 -6.18
C GLN A 82 -7.08 -8.16 -7.33
N GLN A 83 -6.92 -7.59 -8.53
CA GLN A 83 -6.39 -8.32 -9.68
C GLN A 83 -4.94 -8.76 -9.50
N VAL A 84 -4.14 -7.95 -8.78
CA VAL A 84 -2.71 -8.21 -8.58
C VAL A 84 -2.45 -9.08 -7.35
N VAL A 85 -2.99 -8.69 -6.19
CA VAL A 85 -2.74 -9.35 -4.90
C VAL A 85 -3.62 -10.59 -4.72
N GLY A 86 -4.73 -10.68 -5.46
CA GLY A 86 -5.64 -11.81 -5.40
C GLY A 86 -6.66 -11.74 -4.25
N PRO A 87 -7.36 -12.85 -3.95
CA PRO A 87 -8.47 -12.87 -3.00
C PRO A 87 -8.06 -12.52 -1.56
N GLU A 88 -6.77 -12.69 -1.23
CA GLU A 88 -6.16 -12.32 0.06
C GLU A 88 -6.28 -10.81 0.37
N TRP A 89 -6.53 -9.98 -0.65
CA TRP A 89 -6.87 -8.56 -0.44
C TRP A 89 -8.12 -8.37 0.44
N ARG A 90 -9.07 -9.31 0.42
CA ARG A 90 -10.34 -9.21 1.17
C ARG A 90 -10.31 -9.84 2.57
N ALA A 91 -9.20 -10.45 2.99
CA ALA A 91 -9.16 -11.26 4.21
C ALA A 91 -8.92 -10.48 5.52
N ALA A 92 -8.92 -9.15 5.49
CA ALA A 92 -9.07 -8.34 6.69
C ALA A 92 -10.58 -8.07 6.91
N GLY A 93 -11.24 -9.03 7.56
CA GLY A 93 -12.57 -8.86 8.15
C GLY A 93 -12.45 -8.67 9.66
#